data_AF-A0A933Y1U4-F1
#
_entry.id   AF-A0A933Y1U4-F1
#
_cell.length_a   1.000
_cell.length_b   1.000
_cell.length_c   1.000
_cell.angle_alpha   90.00
_cell.angle_beta   90.00
_cell.angle_gamma   90.00
#
_symmetry.space_group_name_H-M   'P 1'
#
loop_
_entity.id
_entity.type
_entity.pdbx_description
1 polymer ?
#
loop_
_entity_poly.entity_id
_entity_poly.type
_entity_poly.pdbx_seq_one_letter_code
_entity_poly.pdbx_strand_id
1 'polypeptide(L)'
;MRLLQPDQVASDAVERTFRHSPIGALVMSAFFTAPLIAIVWNWASFAHAASEVPWPAWLLLGPLALLAIAIEWLCLSASREVVHTAFLPSNWLVKTTRDGLYLQLRSYQNHHFALDAPTIAYFAFDELAGVRLVKETYDAATRNDRGRTTRKWIELAFANGDTRELEAWLAAEAKRPAPETRTLGLRARTRFGHHPAVVPRAGVLYVEALGGGMLAALAEHVRRAETTAVRLDADDQRPLEARIGELVARGDTFAAIALARAERELSLTDAHSLIERVRAGKSLDAHADATRRANAAATAHTPR
;
A
#
# COMPACT_ATOMS: atom_id res chain seq x y z
N MET A 1 -23.43 11.20 -3.63
CA MET A 1 -22.06 10.92 -4.13
C MET A 1 -22.08 10.94 -5.66
N ARG A 2 -21.02 11.46 -6.29
CA ARG A 2 -20.81 11.37 -7.74
C ARG A 2 -19.42 10.80 -8.04
N LEU A 3 -19.34 9.83 -8.93
CA LEU A 3 -18.06 9.32 -9.43
C LEU A 3 -17.66 10.11 -10.68
N LEU A 4 -16.42 10.60 -10.69
CA LEU A 4 -15.89 11.53 -11.67
C LEU A 4 -14.58 11.02 -12.26
N GLN A 5 -14.36 11.36 -13.52
CA GLN A 5 -13.06 11.23 -14.18
C GLN A 5 -12.14 12.40 -13.80
N PRO A 6 -10.81 12.24 -13.94
CA PRO A 6 -9.85 13.28 -13.57
C PRO A 6 -10.03 14.63 -14.26
N ASP A 7 -10.53 14.64 -15.49
CA ASP A 7 -10.81 15.83 -16.31
C ASP A 7 -12.08 16.58 -15.88
N GLN A 8 -12.98 15.92 -15.16
CA GLN A 8 -14.24 16.49 -14.66
C GLN A 8 -14.08 17.27 -13.34
N VAL A 9 -12.87 17.31 -12.77
CA VAL A 9 -12.61 18.04 -11.53
C VAL A 9 -12.49 19.53 -11.81
N ALA A 10 -13.38 20.34 -11.23
CA ALA A 10 -13.31 21.78 -11.35
C ALA A 10 -11.97 22.32 -10.79
N SER A 11 -11.15 22.93 -11.65
CA SER A 11 -9.85 23.50 -11.27
C SER A 11 -9.96 24.75 -10.41
N ASP A 12 -11.02 25.54 -10.61
CA ASP A 12 -11.08 26.93 -10.12
C ASP A 12 -11.77 27.06 -8.76
N ALA A 13 -12.38 25.98 -8.25
CA ALA A 13 -13.14 25.96 -6.99
C ALA A 13 -12.39 25.32 -5.82
N VAL A 14 -11.12 24.94 -6.00
CA VAL A 14 -10.35 24.20 -5.00
C VAL A 14 -9.74 25.13 -3.97
N GLU A 15 -10.21 25.04 -2.73
CA GLU A 15 -9.71 25.83 -1.61
C GLU A 15 -8.43 25.23 -1.02
N ARG A 16 -8.41 23.90 -0.80
CA ARG A 16 -7.25 23.20 -0.25
C ARG A 16 -7.05 21.85 -0.94
N THR A 17 -5.79 21.48 -1.17
CA THR A 17 -5.41 20.18 -1.73
C THR A 17 -4.45 19.46 -0.77
N PHE A 18 -4.79 18.24 -0.38
CA PHE A 18 -3.98 17.36 0.46
C PHE A 18 -3.26 16.33 -0.41
N ARG A 19 -1.92 16.29 -0.30
CA ARG A 19 -1.02 15.51 -1.16
C ARG A 19 -0.04 14.69 -0.31
N HIS A 20 0.41 13.55 -0.83
CA HIS A 20 1.51 12.84 -0.18
C HIS A 20 2.78 13.66 -0.32
N SER A 21 3.56 13.74 0.75
CA SER A 21 4.83 14.48 0.75
C SER A 21 5.87 13.79 -0.14
N PRO A 22 6.55 14.53 -1.04
CA PRO A 22 7.64 13.97 -1.85
C PRO A 22 8.92 13.74 -1.04
N ILE A 23 8.99 14.22 0.21
CA ILE A 23 10.21 14.15 1.04
C ILE A 23 10.69 12.71 1.20
N GLY A 24 9.79 11.76 1.44
CA GLY A 24 10.17 10.34 1.56
C GLY A 24 10.84 9.81 0.29
N ALA A 25 10.31 10.16 -0.88
CA ALA A 25 10.88 9.80 -2.17
C ALA A 25 12.25 10.44 -2.40
N LEU A 26 12.41 11.72 -2.02
CA LEU A 26 13.68 12.45 -2.12
C LEU A 26 14.75 11.87 -1.19
N VAL A 27 14.40 11.54 0.06
CA VAL A 27 15.33 10.90 1.01
C VAL A 27 15.78 9.54 0.49
N MET A 28 14.85 8.73 -0.01
CA MET A 28 15.17 7.44 -0.62
C MET A 28 16.09 7.60 -1.84
N SER A 29 15.81 8.57 -2.73
CA SER A 29 16.68 8.88 -3.87
C SER A 29 18.06 9.33 -3.42
N ALA A 30 18.14 10.19 -2.40
CA ALA A 30 19.41 10.68 -1.86
C ALA A 30 20.28 9.52 -1.35
N PHE A 31 19.68 8.56 -0.64
CA PHE A 31 20.36 7.38 -0.13
C PHE A 31 21.04 6.56 -1.24
N PHE A 32 20.36 6.31 -2.36
CA PHE A 32 20.96 5.58 -3.50
C PHE A 32 21.93 6.45 -4.33
N THR A 33 21.76 7.77 -4.38
CA THR A 33 22.74 8.63 -5.08
C THR A 33 24.04 8.83 -4.29
N ALA A 34 24.01 8.69 -2.96
CA ALA A 34 25.15 9.00 -2.10
C ALA A 34 26.42 8.16 -2.38
N PRO A 35 26.36 6.83 -2.59
CA PRO A 35 27.53 6.03 -2.97
C PRO A 35 28.20 6.52 -4.25
N LEU A 36 27.42 6.88 -5.28
CA LEU A 36 27.97 7.39 -6.53
C LEU A 36 28.68 8.73 -6.33
N ILE A 37 28.08 9.63 -5.54
CA ILE A 37 28.71 10.91 -5.19
C ILE A 37 30.02 10.66 -4.44
N ALA A 38 30.03 9.72 -3.49
CA ALA A 38 31.23 9.38 -2.73
C ALA A 38 32.34 8.79 -3.62
N ILE A 39 31.99 7.93 -4.59
CA ILE A 39 32.94 7.37 -5.57
C ILE A 39 33.53 8.47 -6.45
N VAL A 40 32.69 9.35 -7.00
CA VAL A 40 33.15 10.46 -7.85
C VAL A 40 34.02 11.43 -7.06
N TRP A 41 33.62 11.76 -5.83
CA TRP A 41 34.37 12.67 -4.95
C TRP A 41 35.74 12.11 -4.55
N ASN A 42 35.83 10.80 -4.34
CA ASN A 42 37.06 10.10 -3.93
C ASN A 42 37.70 9.31 -5.08
N TRP A 43 37.48 9.71 -6.33
CA TRP A 43 37.86 8.93 -7.51
C TRP A 43 39.35 8.59 -7.55
N ALA A 44 40.23 9.54 -7.18
CA ALA A 44 41.67 9.31 -7.14
C ALA A 44 42.07 8.17 -6.18
N SER A 45 41.47 8.14 -4.97
CA SER A 45 41.71 7.09 -3.98
C SER A 45 41.18 5.74 -4.45
N PHE A 46 39.99 5.71 -5.07
CA PHE A 46 39.43 4.50 -5.65
C PHE A 46 40.28 3.96 -6.82
N ALA A 47 40.72 4.83 -7.72
CA ALA A 47 41.56 4.46 -8.86
C ALA A 47 42.93 3.93 -8.40
N HIS A 48 43.53 4.56 -7.40
CA HIS A 48 44.77 4.09 -6.81
C HIS A 48 44.59 2.70 -6.16
N ALA A 49 43.59 2.53 -5.29
CA ALA A 49 43.29 1.24 -4.67
C ALA A 49 43.00 0.14 -5.72
N ALA A 50 42.27 0.47 -6.79
CA ALA A 50 42.01 -0.45 -7.89
C ALA A 50 43.29 -0.85 -8.65
N SER A 51 44.25 0.06 -8.79
CA SER A 51 45.53 -0.20 -9.46
C SER A 51 46.47 -1.11 -8.66
N GLU A 52 46.31 -1.16 -7.34
CA GLU A 52 47.09 -2.04 -6.45
C GLU A 52 46.58 -3.49 -6.45
N VAL A 53 45.36 -3.73 -6.95
CA VAL A 53 44.76 -5.07 -7.01
C VAL A 53 45.46 -5.90 -8.09
N PRO A 54 46.05 -7.06 -7.73
CA PRO A 54 46.67 -7.96 -8.71
C PRO A 54 45.65 -8.44 -9.75
N TRP A 55 46.07 -8.55 -11.02
CA TRP A 55 45.19 -8.94 -12.13
C TRP A 55 44.38 -10.24 -11.91
N PRO A 56 44.87 -11.30 -11.22
CA PRO A 56 44.06 -12.50 -11.00
C PRO A 56 42.89 -12.25 -10.05
N ALA A 57 43.03 -11.32 -9.10
CA ALA A 57 41.95 -10.98 -8.18
C ALA A 57 40.78 -10.30 -8.90
N TRP A 58 41.05 -9.59 -10.01
CA TRP A 58 40.01 -9.02 -10.87
C TRP A 58 39.10 -10.05 -11.52
N LEU A 59 39.53 -11.31 -11.66
CA LEU A 59 38.66 -12.39 -12.15
C LEU A 59 37.49 -12.68 -11.21
N LEU A 60 37.64 -12.41 -9.91
CA LEU A 60 36.58 -12.52 -8.90
C LEU A 60 35.94 -11.16 -8.60
N LEU A 61 36.75 -10.12 -8.38
CA LEU A 61 36.28 -8.79 -7.99
C LEU A 61 35.56 -8.07 -9.13
N GLY A 62 35.99 -8.24 -10.38
CA GLY A 62 35.38 -7.60 -11.54
C GLY A 62 33.89 -7.96 -11.70
N PRO A 63 33.52 -9.24 -11.76
CA PRO A 63 32.12 -9.66 -11.81
C PRO A 63 31.28 -9.17 -10.62
N LEU A 64 31.84 -9.18 -9.40
CA LEU A 64 31.15 -8.66 -8.21
C LEU A 64 30.93 -7.15 -8.29
N ALA A 65 31.91 -6.39 -8.77
CA ALA A 65 31.79 -4.95 -8.98
C ALA A 65 30.73 -4.64 -10.06
N LEU A 66 30.72 -5.38 -11.17
CA LEU A 66 29.69 -5.25 -12.20
C LEU A 66 28.29 -5.57 -11.67
N LEU A 67 28.15 -6.61 -10.85
CA LEU A 67 26.88 -6.94 -10.19
C LEU A 67 26.44 -5.83 -9.23
N ALA A 68 27.35 -5.28 -8.42
CA ALA A 68 27.06 -4.17 -7.52
C ALA A 68 26.60 -2.93 -8.29
N ILE A 69 27.27 -2.59 -9.40
CA ILE A 69 26.87 -1.49 -10.29
C ILE A 69 25.48 -1.75 -10.90
N ALA A 70 25.20 -2.99 -11.33
CA ALA A 70 23.90 -3.34 -11.90
C ALA A 70 22.77 -3.23 -10.87
N ILE A 71 23.01 -3.65 -9.62
CA ILE A 71 22.07 -3.50 -8.51
C ILE A 71 21.84 -2.02 -8.18
N GLU A 72 22.92 -1.24 -8.06
CA GLU A 72 22.83 0.20 -7.79
C GLU A 72 22.05 0.93 -8.88
N TRP A 73 22.32 0.63 -10.14
CA TRP A 73 21.58 1.15 -11.28
C TRP A 73 20.09 0.81 -11.21
N LEU A 74 19.75 -0.43 -10.85
CA LEU A 74 18.37 -0.86 -10.68
C LEU A 74 17.67 -0.09 -9.54
N CYS A 75 18.36 0.09 -8.40
CA CYS A 75 17.87 0.87 -7.27
C CYS A 75 17.64 2.34 -7.61
N LEU A 76 18.56 2.96 -8.37
CA LEU A 76 18.42 4.32 -8.86
C LEU A 76 17.27 4.47 -9.86
N SER A 77 17.10 3.49 -10.77
CA SER A 77 15.97 3.48 -11.69
C SER A 77 14.64 3.38 -10.94
N ALA A 78 14.56 2.52 -9.92
CA ALA A 78 13.36 2.37 -9.10
C ALA A 78 13.08 3.63 -8.26
N SER A 79 14.11 4.23 -7.67
CA SER A 79 13.94 5.45 -6.86
C SER A 79 13.52 6.66 -7.69
N ARG A 80 14.05 6.79 -8.91
CA ARG A 80 13.64 7.82 -9.87
C ARG A 80 12.14 7.74 -10.19
N GLU A 81 11.62 6.54 -10.38
CA GLU A 81 10.18 6.34 -10.64
C GLU A 81 9.34 6.77 -9.43
N VAL A 82 9.77 6.42 -8.21
CA VAL A 82 9.07 6.85 -6.98
C VAL A 82 9.11 8.37 -6.82
N VAL A 83 10.24 9.01 -7.12
CA VAL A 83 10.35 10.48 -7.14
C VAL A 83 9.41 11.07 -8.19
N HIS A 84 9.48 10.59 -9.43
CA HIS A 84 8.62 11.07 -10.52
C HIS A 84 7.14 10.99 -10.15
N THR A 85 6.68 9.84 -9.65
CA THR A 85 5.29 9.64 -9.23
C THR A 85 4.87 10.56 -8.07
N ALA A 86 5.77 10.86 -7.14
CA ALA A 86 5.50 11.80 -6.05
C ALA A 86 5.31 13.25 -6.53
N PHE A 87 5.86 13.62 -7.69
CA PHE A 87 5.68 14.95 -8.29
C PHE A 87 4.55 15.04 -9.32
N LEU A 88 3.87 13.93 -9.62
CA LEU A 88 2.76 13.94 -10.58
C LEU A 88 1.58 14.79 -10.07
N PRO A 89 0.86 15.49 -10.96
CA PRO A 89 -0.37 16.19 -10.61
C PRO A 89 -1.47 15.31 -10.03
N SER A 90 -1.38 13.99 -10.22
CA SER A 90 -2.27 12.98 -9.63
C SER A 90 -1.93 12.62 -8.19
N ASN A 91 -0.80 13.07 -7.65
CA ASN A 91 -0.42 12.90 -6.24
C ASN A 91 -1.22 13.87 -5.34
N TRP A 92 -2.53 13.67 -5.26
CA TRP A 92 -3.38 14.25 -4.25
C TRP A 92 -4.40 13.21 -3.81
N LEU A 93 -4.81 13.29 -2.55
CA LEU A 93 -5.80 12.39 -1.98
C LEU A 93 -7.14 13.09 -1.82
N VAL A 94 -7.15 14.27 -1.22
CA VAL A 94 -8.36 15.06 -0.99
C VAL A 94 -8.19 16.47 -1.51
N LYS A 95 -9.22 16.98 -2.19
CA LYS A 95 -9.40 18.40 -2.48
C LYS A 95 -10.68 18.86 -1.82
N THR A 96 -10.62 19.93 -1.04
CA THR A 96 -11.80 20.57 -0.48
C THR A 96 -12.17 21.77 -1.33
N THR A 97 -13.46 21.97 -1.51
CA THR A 97 -14.09 23.11 -2.16
C THR A 97 -15.15 23.66 -1.21
N ARG A 98 -15.78 24.79 -1.56
CA ARG A 98 -16.85 25.36 -0.73
C ARG A 98 -18.03 24.42 -0.51
N ASP A 99 -18.40 23.65 -1.53
CA ASP A 99 -19.65 22.89 -1.56
C ASP A 99 -19.45 21.40 -1.20
N GLY A 100 -18.20 20.94 -1.15
CA GLY A 100 -17.89 19.54 -0.91
C GLY A 100 -16.42 19.19 -1.03
N LEU A 101 -16.14 17.89 -1.05
CA LEU A 101 -14.80 17.34 -1.18
C LEU A 101 -14.71 16.36 -2.35
N TYR A 102 -13.57 16.40 -3.03
CA TYR A 102 -13.15 15.40 -4.00
C TYR A 102 -12.15 14.47 -3.35
N LEU A 103 -12.36 13.18 -3.49
CA LEU A 103 -11.51 12.12 -2.97
C LEU A 103 -10.96 11.29 -4.14
N GLN A 104 -9.65 11.19 -4.25
CA GLN A 104 -8.99 10.28 -5.17
C GLN A 104 -9.06 8.87 -4.59
N LEU A 105 -9.78 7.97 -5.26
CA LEU A 105 -9.96 6.58 -4.82
C LEU A 105 -8.80 5.68 -5.28
N ARG A 106 -8.10 6.07 -6.36
CA ARG A 106 -6.92 5.35 -6.87
C ARG A 106 -5.64 5.88 -6.23
N SER A 107 -4.77 4.97 -5.77
CA SER A 107 -3.42 5.36 -5.32
C SER A 107 -2.64 6.04 -6.46
N TYR A 108 -1.98 7.17 -6.15
CA TYR A 108 -1.10 7.87 -7.10
C TYR A 108 0.05 6.97 -7.60
N GLN A 109 0.43 5.93 -6.86
CA GLN A 109 1.46 4.98 -7.27
C GLN A 109 1.01 4.13 -8.48
N ASN A 110 -0.30 4.00 -8.71
CA ASN A 110 -0.89 3.32 -9.87
C ASN A 110 -1.24 4.32 -11.00
N HIS A 111 -0.47 5.41 -11.14
CA HIS A 111 -0.69 6.46 -12.15
C HIS A 111 -0.69 5.97 -13.61
N HIS A 112 -0.02 4.85 -13.89
CA HIS A 112 0.10 4.24 -15.22
C HIS A 112 -1.19 3.52 -15.68
N PHE A 113 -2.17 3.38 -14.80
CA PHE A 113 -3.46 2.79 -15.14
C PHE A 113 -4.28 3.76 -16.00
N ALA A 114 -5.07 3.23 -16.93
CA ALA A 114 -5.91 4.05 -17.80
C ALA A 114 -6.85 4.97 -16.99
N LEU A 115 -7.04 6.20 -17.49
CA LEU A 115 -7.86 7.26 -16.87
C LEU A 115 -9.32 7.24 -17.39
N ASP A 116 -9.68 6.23 -18.16
CA ASP A 116 -11.01 6.00 -18.73
C ASP A 116 -12.07 5.69 -17.67
N ALA A 117 -11.66 5.14 -16.53
CA ALA A 117 -12.54 4.90 -15.40
C ALA A 117 -12.61 6.11 -14.45
N PRO A 118 -13.78 6.40 -13.86
CA PRO A 118 -13.89 7.44 -12.86
C PRO A 118 -13.10 7.03 -11.62
N THR A 119 -12.06 7.78 -11.24
CA THR A 119 -11.21 7.47 -10.08
C THR A 119 -11.46 8.38 -8.89
N ILE A 120 -12.38 9.35 -9.04
CA ILE A 120 -12.60 10.41 -8.07
C ILE A 120 -14.04 10.34 -7.57
N ALA A 121 -14.23 10.36 -6.26
CA ALA A 121 -15.55 10.54 -5.66
C ALA A 121 -15.73 11.97 -5.19
N TYR A 122 -16.84 12.60 -5.59
CA TYR A 122 -17.30 13.86 -5.02
C TYR A 122 -18.38 13.59 -3.97
N PHE A 123 -18.21 14.21 -2.81
CA PHE A 123 -19.17 14.23 -1.72
C PHE A 123 -19.51 15.68 -1.37
N ALA A 124 -20.79 16.02 -1.39
CA ALA A 124 -21.22 17.31 -0.88
C ALA A 124 -21.18 17.28 0.66
N PHE A 125 -20.91 18.42 1.30
CA PHE A 125 -20.74 18.44 2.76
C PHE A 125 -22.03 18.13 3.53
N ASP A 126 -23.20 18.39 2.93
CA ASP A 126 -24.52 18.03 3.46
C ASP A 126 -24.76 16.51 3.49
N GLU A 127 -24.06 15.74 2.64
CA GLU A 127 -24.07 14.27 2.67
C GLU A 127 -23.29 13.70 3.87
N LEU A 128 -22.46 14.53 4.54
CA LEU A 128 -21.58 14.12 5.63
C LEU A 128 -22.16 14.52 7.00
N ALA A 129 -22.43 13.52 7.84
CA ALA A 129 -22.87 13.72 9.21
C ALA A 129 -21.72 14.11 10.16
N GLY A 130 -20.50 13.69 9.86
CA GLY A 130 -19.37 13.93 10.76
C GLY A 130 -18.01 13.53 10.20
N VAL A 131 -16.96 14.10 10.79
CA VAL A 131 -15.57 13.73 10.52
C VAL A 131 -14.80 13.50 11.83
N ARG A 132 -13.96 12.46 11.87
CA ARG A 132 -13.03 12.24 13.00
C ARG A 132 -11.71 11.63 12.57
N LEU A 133 -10.71 11.76 13.43
CA LEU A 133 -9.45 11.04 13.28
C LEU A 133 -9.58 9.66 13.96
N VAL A 134 -9.19 8.62 13.25
CA VAL A 134 -9.06 7.26 13.76
C VAL A 134 -7.60 6.86 13.72
N LYS A 135 -7.02 6.52 14.87
CA LYS A 135 -5.66 6.00 14.97
C LYS A 135 -5.75 4.48 15.12
N GLU A 136 -5.42 3.76 14.07
CA GLU A 136 -5.34 2.30 14.11
C GLU A 136 -3.91 1.90 14.50
N THR A 137 -3.78 1.13 15.57
CA THR A 137 -2.49 0.57 15.99
C THR A 137 -2.58 -0.94 15.91
N TYR A 138 -1.64 -1.57 15.21
CA TYR A 138 -1.53 -3.01 15.14
C TYR A 138 -0.09 -3.44 15.38
N ASP A 139 0.06 -4.59 16.03
CA ASP A 139 1.35 -5.23 16.18
C ASP A 139 1.69 -5.92 14.85
N ALA A 140 2.67 -5.38 14.13
CA ALA A 140 3.22 -6.07 12.97
C ALA A 140 4.01 -7.27 13.52
N ALA A 141 3.46 -8.47 13.37
CA ALA A 141 4.10 -9.70 13.84
C ALA A 141 5.30 -10.05 12.95
N THR A 142 6.42 -9.36 13.13
CA THR A 142 7.71 -9.79 12.60
C THR A 142 8.31 -10.86 13.51
N ARG A 143 8.88 -11.92 12.92
CA ARG A 143 9.36 -13.14 13.61
C ARG A 143 10.26 -12.89 14.83
N ASN A 144 10.96 -11.76 14.89
CA ASN A 144 11.89 -11.42 15.98
C ASN A 144 11.66 -10.03 16.61
N ASP A 145 10.66 -9.25 16.18
CA ASP A 145 10.43 -7.91 16.74
C ASP A 145 8.96 -7.51 16.66
N ARG A 146 8.39 -7.06 17.78
CA ARG A 146 7.01 -6.54 17.86
C ARG A 146 7.05 -5.07 17.48
N GLY A 147 7.19 -4.82 16.19
CA GLY A 147 7.05 -3.48 15.62
C GLY A 147 5.61 -3.02 15.73
N ARG A 148 5.33 -2.03 16.59
CA ARG A 148 4.02 -1.40 16.66
C ARG A 148 3.86 -0.45 15.47
N THR A 149 2.93 -0.76 14.57
CA THR A 149 2.61 0.12 13.44
C THR A 149 1.35 0.89 13.74
N THR A 150 1.40 2.22 13.63
CA THR A 150 0.22 3.08 13.76
C THR A 150 -0.13 3.69 12.41
N ARG A 151 -1.34 3.40 11.92
CA ARG A 151 -1.97 4.09 10.79
C ARG A 151 -2.96 5.13 11.29
N LYS A 152 -3.13 6.19 10.51
CA LYS A 152 -4.06 7.26 10.81
C LYS A 152 -5.04 7.38 9.65
N TRP A 153 -6.33 7.37 9.99
CA TRP A 153 -7.43 7.50 9.07
C TRP A 153 -8.27 8.72 9.44
N ILE A 154 -8.81 9.39 8.45
CA ILE A 154 -9.93 10.29 8.61
C ILE A 154 -11.19 9.47 8.31
N GLU A 155 -12.04 9.34 9.31
CA GLU A 155 -13.35 8.74 9.16
C GLU A 155 -14.35 9.82 8.71
N LEU A 156 -15.01 9.56 7.59
CA LEU A 156 -16.16 10.31 7.09
C LEU A 156 -17.41 9.50 7.36
N ALA A 157 -18.31 10.04 8.17
CA ALA A 157 -19.62 9.45 8.44
C ALA A 157 -20.67 10.09 7.53
N PHE A 158 -21.42 9.28 6.79
CA PHE A 158 -22.47 9.73 5.88
C PHE A 158 -23.82 9.84 6.58
N ALA A 159 -24.59 10.89 6.28
CA ALA A 159 -25.89 11.13 6.89
C ALA A 159 -26.96 10.10 6.48
N ASN A 160 -26.92 9.63 5.23
CA ASN A 160 -27.87 8.65 4.69
C ASN A 160 -27.44 7.18 4.91
N GLY A 161 -26.20 6.96 5.37
CA GLY A 161 -25.66 5.62 5.62
C GLY A 161 -25.41 4.74 4.39
N ASP A 162 -25.66 5.20 3.16
CA ASP A 162 -25.49 4.36 1.96
C ASP A 162 -24.11 4.55 1.33
N THR A 163 -23.26 3.52 1.44
CA THR A 163 -21.91 3.47 0.85
C THR A 163 -21.75 2.30 -0.12
N ARG A 164 -22.84 1.62 -0.53
CA ARG A 164 -22.76 0.37 -1.31
C ARG A 164 -22.12 0.57 -2.68
N GLU A 165 -22.45 1.66 -3.36
CA GLU A 165 -21.85 1.98 -4.66
C GLU A 165 -20.34 2.24 -4.54
N LEU A 166 -19.93 2.97 -3.50
CA LEU A 166 -18.53 3.25 -3.22
C LEU A 166 -17.75 1.99 -2.86
N GLU A 167 -18.33 1.12 -2.02
CA GLU A 167 -17.75 -0.16 -1.64
C GLU A 167 -17.56 -1.07 -2.87
N ALA A 168 -18.60 -1.19 -3.71
CA ALA A 168 -18.53 -1.95 -4.96
C ALA A 168 -17.44 -1.41 -5.90
N TRP A 169 -17.34 -0.08 -6.01
CA TRP A 169 -16.31 0.56 -6.82
C TRP A 169 -14.90 0.29 -6.27
N LEU A 170 -14.68 0.48 -4.97
CA LEU A 170 -13.39 0.23 -4.31
C LEU A 170 -12.98 -1.24 -4.45
N ALA A 171 -13.93 -2.17 -4.33
CA ALA A 171 -13.68 -3.60 -4.54
C ALA A 171 -13.33 -3.92 -6.00
N ALA A 172 -13.99 -3.27 -6.96
CA ALA A 172 -13.69 -3.42 -8.39
C ALA A 172 -12.29 -2.86 -8.72
N GLU A 173 -11.96 -1.67 -8.21
CA GLU A 173 -10.63 -1.08 -8.37
C GLU A 173 -9.56 -1.94 -7.71
N ALA A 174 -9.85 -2.49 -6.54
CA ALA A 174 -8.97 -3.42 -5.85
C ALA A 174 -8.75 -4.74 -6.61
N LYS A 175 -9.57 -5.06 -7.62
CA LYS A 175 -9.40 -6.24 -8.48
C LYS A 175 -8.92 -5.88 -9.90
N ARG A 176 -8.78 -4.59 -10.21
CA ARG A 176 -8.35 -4.14 -11.54
C ARG A 176 -6.95 -4.69 -11.88
N PRO A 177 -6.79 -5.33 -13.05
CA PRO A 177 -5.48 -5.82 -13.48
C PRO A 177 -4.58 -4.63 -13.84
N ALA A 178 -3.29 -4.76 -13.53
CA ALA A 178 -2.30 -3.80 -14.02
C ALA A 178 -2.17 -3.89 -15.54
N PRO A 179 -2.01 -2.74 -16.22
CA PRO A 179 -1.71 -2.73 -17.65
C PRO A 179 -0.37 -3.45 -17.90
N GLU A 180 -0.28 -4.09 -19.06
CA GLU A 180 0.94 -4.78 -19.48
C GLU A 180 1.94 -3.75 -20.02
N THR A 181 3.09 -3.65 -19.38
CA THR A 181 4.20 -2.82 -19.83
C THR A 181 5.23 -3.71 -20.52
N ARG A 182 5.79 -3.23 -21.64
CA ARG A 182 6.85 -3.93 -22.38
C ARG A 182 8.14 -3.13 -22.27
N THR A 183 9.13 -3.70 -21.58
CA THR A 183 10.46 -3.09 -21.43
C THR A 183 11.50 -4.08 -21.90
N LEU A 184 12.32 -3.69 -22.88
CA LEU A 184 13.38 -4.54 -23.45
C LEU A 184 12.90 -5.93 -23.89
N GLY A 185 11.68 -6.00 -24.43
CA GLY A 185 11.09 -7.28 -24.88
C GLY A 185 10.41 -8.11 -23.78
N LEU A 186 10.67 -7.80 -22.51
CA LEU A 186 10.01 -8.44 -21.36
C LEU A 186 8.64 -7.80 -21.11
N ARG A 187 7.65 -8.64 -20.80
CA ARG A 187 6.30 -8.23 -20.41
C ARG A 187 6.20 -8.25 -18.90
N ALA A 188 5.79 -7.14 -18.31
CA ALA A 188 5.59 -7.02 -16.87
C ALA A 188 4.21 -6.43 -16.57
N ARG A 189 3.67 -6.78 -15.42
CA ARG A 189 2.45 -6.19 -14.85
C ARG A 189 2.75 -5.83 -13.41
N THR A 190 2.81 -4.54 -13.12
CA THR A 190 3.13 -4.02 -11.79
C THR A 190 1.94 -3.26 -11.23
N ARG A 191 1.58 -3.56 -9.98
CA ARG A 191 0.54 -2.88 -9.22
C ARG A 191 1.02 -2.65 -7.80
N PHE A 192 0.76 -1.46 -7.30
CA PHE A 192 0.92 -1.15 -5.89
C PHE A 192 -0.37 -1.51 -5.13
N GLY A 193 -0.24 -2.31 -4.07
CA GLY A 193 -1.33 -2.71 -3.17
C GLY A 193 -1.75 -1.61 -2.18
N HIS A 194 -1.61 -0.35 -2.57
CA HIS A 194 -1.96 0.79 -1.73
C HIS A 194 -3.42 1.20 -1.96
N HIS A 195 -4.21 1.27 -0.89
CA HIS A 195 -5.62 1.62 -0.91
C HIS A 195 -5.84 2.87 -0.05
N PRO A 196 -5.96 4.06 -0.66
CA PRO A 196 -6.03 5.30 0.08
C PRO A 196 -7.37 5.51 0.80
N ALA A 197 -8.40 4.74 0.43
CA ALA A 197 -9.72 4.77 1.04
C ALA A 197 -10.31 3.36 1.19
N VAL A 198 -11.03 3.12 2.28
CA VAL A 198 -11.64 1.83 2.62
C VAL A 198 -12.99 2.08 3.30
N VAL A 199 -14.01 1.28 2.98
CA VAL A 199 -15.32 1.30 3.67
C VAL A 199 -15.31 0.19 4.73
N PRO A 200 -15.04 0.50 6.02
CA PRO A 200 -15.02 -0.53 7.07
C PRO A 200 -16.43 -1.03 7.43
N ARG A 201 -17.46 -0.20 7.22
CA ARG A 201 -18.87 -0.51 7.50
C ARG A 201 -19.77 0.43 6.72
N ALA A 202 -21.04 0.05 6.56
CA ALA A 202 -22.05 0.87 5.89
C ALA A 202 -22.11 2.29 6.50
N GLY A 203 -22.14 3.30 5.63
CA GLY A 203 -22.23 4.70 6.03
C GLY A 203 -20.93 5.33 6.54
N VAL A 204 -19.81 4.60 6.47
CA VAL A 204 -18.53 5.08 6.96
C VAL A 204 -17.43 4.83 5.94
N LEU A 205 -16.64 5.87 5.64
CA LEU A 205 -15.47 5.79 4.79
C LEU A 205 -14.22 6.19 5.59
N TYR A 206 -13.21 5.34 5.58
CA TYR A 206 -11.87 5.68 6.05
C TYR A 206 -11.04 6.18 4.87
N VAL A 207 -10.44 7.34 5.04
CA VAL A 207 -9.49 7.95 4.10
C VAL A 207 -8.15 8.12 4.81
N GLU A 208 -7.04 7.83 4.16
CA GLU A 208 -5.73 8.00 4.79
C GLU A 208 -5.53 9.45 5.27
N ALA A 209 -5.07 9.61 6.52
CA ALA A 209 -4.87 10.95 7.09
C ALA A 209 -3.53 11.54 6.64
N LEU A 210 -3.58 12.50 5.71
CA LEU A 210 -2.40 13.23 5.26
C LEU A 210 -2.09 14.40 6.18
N GLY A 211 -1.10 14.22 7.06
CA GLY A 211 -0.60 15.28 7.94
C GLY A 211 -1.64 15.81 8.94
N GLY A 212 -1.31 16.92 9.63
CA GLY A 212 -2.15 17.47 10.70
C GLY A 212 -3.31 18.37 10.25
N GLY A 213 -3.23 18.97 9.06
CA GLY A 213 -4.17 20.00 8.60
C GLY A 213 -5.46 19.47 7.96
N MET A 214 -5.48 18.21 7.51
CA MET A 214 -6.61 17.65 6.76
C MET A 214 -7.89 17.56 7.59
N LEU A 215 -7.79 17.06 8.84
CA LEU A 215 -8.95 17.00 9.75
C LEU A 215 -9.50 18.40 10.04
N ALA A 216 -8.60 19.37 10.29
CA ALA A 216 -9.00 20.74 10.60
C ALA A 216 -9.76 21.37 9.44
N ALA A 217 -9.28 21.20 8.20
CA ALA A 217 -9.96 21.71 7.01
C ALA A 217 -11.35 21.08 6.80
N LEU A 218 -11.49 19.77 7.00
CA LEU A 218 -12.80 19.12 6.89
C LEU A 218 -13.75 19.54 8.02
N ALA A 219 -13.21 19.77 9.21
CA ALA A 219 -13.97 20.23 10.38
C ALA A 219 -14.48 21.68 10.25
N GLU A 220 -14.01 22.46 9.27
CA GLU A 220 -14.56 23.79 8.95
C GLU A 220 -15.96 23.68 8.31
N HIS A 221 -16.27 22.55 7.66
CA HIS A 221 -17.53 22.35 6.93
C HIS A 221 -18.42 21.25 7.54
N VAL A 222 -17.83 20.28 8.23
CA VAL A 222 -18.52 19.10 8.76
C VAL A 222 -18.32 19.01 10.27
N ARG A 223 -19.32 18.53 11.00
CA ARG A 223 -19.24 18.35 12.45
C ARG A 223 -18.04 17.45 12.82
N ARG A 224 -17.12 17.99 13.60
CA ARG A 224 -16.00 17.23 14.15
C ARG A 224 -16.46 16.36 15.32
N ALA A 225 -16.17 15.07 15.26
CA ALA A 225 -16.35 14.13 16.36
C ALA A 225 -15.00 13.82 17.05
N GLU A 226 -15.08 13.16 18.21
CA GLU A 226 -13.91 12.81 19.01
C GLU A 226 -12.99 11.82 18.28
N THR A 227 -11.69 11.98 18.51
CA THR A 227 -10.67 11.08 17.95
C THR A 227 -10.80 9.71 18.58
N THR A 228 -10.85 8.67 17.76
CA THR A 228 -10.92 7.28 18.24
C THR A 228 -9.58 6.59 18.04
N ALA A 229 -9.07 5.92 19.08
CA ALA A 229 -7.92 5.03 18.96
C ALA A 229 -8.44 3.59 18.91
N VAL A 230 -8.14 2.90 17.81
CA VAL A 230 -8.49 1.49 17.62
C VAL A 230 -7.20 0.69 17.72
N ARG A 231 -7.18 -0.29 18.62
CA ARG A 231 -6.05 -1.19 18.79
C ARG A 231 -6.44 -2.56 18.24
N LEU A 232 -5.80 -2.97 17.16
CA LEU A 232 -5.94 -4.27 16.53
C LEU A 232 -4.83 -5.16 17.10
N ASP A 233 -4.98 -5.58 18.36
CA ASP A 233 -4.03 -6.45 19.06
C ASP A 233 -4.43 -7.93 18.97
N ALA A 234 -3.46 -8.81 19.27
CA ALA A 234 -3.56 -10.27 19.26
C ALA A 234 -4.66 -10.88 20.14
N ASP A 235 -5.37 -10.09 20.93
CA ASP A 235 -6.54 -10.51 21.74
C ASP A 235 -7.87 -10.32 20.99
N ASP A 236 -7.80 -9.95 19.70
CA ASP A 236 -8.95 -9.92 18.80
C ASP A 236 -9.48 -11.36 18.60
N GLN A 237 -10.50 -11.70 19.38
CA GLN A 237 -11.19 -13.00 19.39
C GLN A 237 -11.90 -13.33 18.06
N ARG A 238 -11.90 -12.42 17.08
CA ARG A 238 -12.41 -12.71 15.76
C ARG A 238 -11.61 -13.86 15.14
N PRO A 239 -12.27 -14.76 14.39
CA PRO A 239 -11.59 -15.84 13.68
C PRO A 239 -10.43 -15.27 12.85
N LEU A 240 -9.27 -15.94 12.91
CA LEU A 240 -8.06 -15.55 12.18
C LEU A 240 -8.35 -15.30 10.69
N GLU A 241 -9.28 -16.05 10.11
CA GLU A 241 -9.73 -15.94 8.72
C GLU A 241 -10.40 -14.60 8.43
N ALA A 242 -11.22 -14.11 9.34
CA ALA A 242 -11.87 -12.81 9.22
C ALA A 242 -10.85 -11.68 9.32
N ARG A 243 -9.87 -11.82 10.23
CA ARG A 243 -8.77 -10.86 10.40
C ARG A 243 -7.84 -10.83 9.19
N ILE A 244 -7.49 -11.99 8.63
CA ILE A 244 -6.74 -12.10 7.37
C ILE A 244 -7.54 -11.49 6.21
N GLY A 245 -8.82 -11.84 6.09
CA GLY A 245 -9.69 -11.30 5.04
C GLY A 245 -9.78 -9.78 5.07
N GLU A 246 -9.90 -9.20 6.27
CA GLU A 246 -9.89 -7.76 6.48
C GLU A 246 -8.54 -7.12 6.08
N LEU A 247 -7.42 -7.69 6.49
CA LEU A 247 -6.09 -7.18 6.10
C LEU A 247 -5.86 -7.26 4.59
N VAL A 248 -6.33 -8.33 3.94
CA VAL A 248 -6.27 -8.50 2.49
C VAL A 248 -7.17 -7.51 1.76
N ALA A 249 -8.39 -7.28 2.26
CA ALA A 249 -9.32 -6.29 1.72
C ALA A 249 -8.75 -4.86 1.83
N ARG A 250 -7.99 -4.58 2.89
CA ARG A 250 -7.25 -3.33 3.10
C ARG A 250 -5.95 -3.23 2.28
N GLY A 251 -5.58 -4.29 1.57
CA GLY A 251 -4.34 -4.41 0.77
C GLY A 251 -3.05 -4.59 1.58
N ASP A 252 -3.13 -4.76 2.91
CA ASP A 252 -1.97 -5.02 3.76
C ASP A 252 -1.55 -6.49 3.70
N THR A 253 -1.03 -6.88 2.54
CA THR A 253 -0.63 -8.26 2.24
C THR A 253 0.49 -8.73 3.17
N PHE A 254 1.40 -7.82 3.55
CA PHE A 254 2.50 -8.14 4.46
C PHE A 254 2.02 -8.40 5.88
N ALA A 255 1.12 -7.57 6.42
CA ALA A 255 0.53 -7.82 7.73
C ALA A 255 -0.32 -9.10 7.72
N ALA A 256 -1.05 -9.38 6.63
CA ALA A 256 -1.83 -10.61 6.50
C ALA A 256 -0.93 -11.87 6.50
N ILE A 257 0.20 -11.83 5.76
CA ILE A 257 1.20 -12.90 5.77
C ILE A 257 1.83 -13.04 7.15
N ALA A 258 2.23 -11.92 7.78
CA ALA A 258 2.81 -11.91 9.11
C ALA A 258 1.87 -12.54 10.15
N LEU A 259 0.60 -12.15 10.13
CA LEU A 259 -0.44 -12.69 11.00
C LEU A 259 -0.67 -14.19 10.78
N ALA A 260 -0.78 -14.61 9.51
CA ALA A 260 -0.94 -16.01 9.15
C ALA A 260 0.25 -16.88 9.61
N ARG A 261 1.47 -16.34 9.54
CA ARG A 261 2.68 -17.04 10.01
C ARG A 261 2.76 -17.10 11.53
N ALA A 262 2.34 -16.03 12.21
CA ALA A 262 2.42 -15.95 13.67
C ALA A 262 1.39 -16.88 14.35
N GLU A 263 0.15 -16.94 13.86
CA GLU A 263 -0.92 -17.70 14.53
C GLU A 263 -1.07 -19.14 14.04
N ARG A 264 -0.68 -19.47 12.79
CA ARG A 264 -0.75 -20.84 12.23
C ARG A 264 0.61 -21.50 12.01
N GLU A 265 1.70 -20.85 12.45
CA GLU A 265 3.08 -21.33 12.27
C GLU A 265 3.44 -21.67 10.80
N LEU A 266 2.78 -21.00 9.85
CA LEU A 266 2.95 -21.30 8.42
C LEU A 266 4.33 -20.87 7.90
N SER A 267 4.84 -21.61 6.91
CA SER A 267 5.96 -21.15 6.10
C SER A 267 5.57 -19.88 5.33
N LEU A 268 6.56 -19.11 4.86
CA LEU A 268 6.29 -17.92 4.05
C LEU A 268 5.48 -18.24 2.79
N THR A 269 5.81 -19.37 2.14
CA THR A 269 5.15 -19.85 0.93
C THR A 269 3.70 -20.26 1.20
N ASP A 270 3.46 -20.96 2.31
CA ASP A 270 2.11 -21.39 2.69
C ASP A 270 1.23 -20.23 3.12
N ALA A 271 1.80 -19.27 3.85
CA ALA A 271 1.13 -18.03 4.20
C ALA A 271 0.77 -17.21 2.95
N HIS A 272 1.70 -17.05 2.00
CA HIS A 272 1.42 -16.36 0.74
C HIS A 272 0.30 -17.07 -0.04
N SER A 273 0.34 -18.41 -0.11
CA SER A 273 -0.70 -19.22 -0.77
C SER A 273 -2.06 -19.12 -0.07
N LEU A 274 -2.07 -19.01 1.27
CA LEU A 274 -3.27 -18.73 2.06
C LEU A 274 -3.87 -17.37 1.65
N ILE A 275 -3.04 -16.32 1.61
CA ILE A 275 -3.49 -14.97 1.25
C ILE A 275 -4.03 -14.90 -0.18
N GLU A 276 -3.35 -15.51 -1.15
CA GLU A 276 -3.84 -15.53 -2.54
C GLU A 276 -5.17 -16.28 -2.68
N ARG A 277 -5.41 -17.33 -1.88
CA ARG A 277 -6.72 -18.01 -1.83
C ARG A 277 -7.82 -17.14 -1.24
N VAL A 278 -7.53 -16.43 -0.16
CA VAL A 278 -8.46 -15.46 0.44
C VAL A 278 -8.79 -14.35 -0.55
N ARG A 279 -7.78 -13.82 -1.25
CA ARG A 279 -7.95 -12.84 -2.33
C ARG A 279 -8.81 -13.37 -3.48
N ALA A 280 -8.67 -14.65 -3.81
CA ALA A 280 -9.48 -15.33 -4.82
C ALA A 280 -10.91 -15.71 -4.35
N GLY A 281 -11.28 -15.39 -3.10
CA GLY A 281 -12.61 -15.68 -2.56
C GLY A 281 -12.88 -17.17 -2.29
N LYS A 282 -11.84 -18.01 -2.21
CA LYS A 282 -12.00 -19.44 -1.87
C LYS A 282 -12.10 -19.59 -0.36
N SER A 283 -13.16 -20.27 0.12
CA SER A 283 -13.33 -20.63 1.54
C SER A 283 -12.10 -21.40 2.03
N LEU A 284 -11.63 -21.02 3.21
CA LEU A 284 -10.46 -21.59 3.88
C LEU A 284 -10.74 -22.97 4.50
N ASP A 285 -12.00 -23.30 4.74
CA ASP A 285 -12.43 -24.54 5.40
C ASP A 285 -12.16 -25.78 4.53
N ALA A 286 -12.30 -25.63 3.21
CA ALA A 286 -12.03 -26.69 2.25
C ALA A 286 -10.57 -27.18 2.28
N HIS A 287 -9.63 -26.33 2.69
CA HIS A 287 -8.22 -26.70 2.79
C HIS A 287 -7.85 -27.24 4.17
N ALA A 288 -8.43 -26.72 5.26
CA ALA A 288 -8.24 -27.32 6.59
C ALA A 288 -8.73 -28.78 6.59
N ASP A 289 -9.85 -29.05 5.90
CA ASP A 289 -10.35 -30.40 5.70
C ASP A 289 -9.49 -31.23 4.74
N ALA A 290 -9.00 -30.66 3.63
CA ALA A 290 -8.10 -31.37 2.72
C ALA A 290 -6.76 -31.72 3.39
N THR A 291 -6.18 -30.83 4.18
CA THR A 291 -4.92 -31.03 4.90
C THR A 291 -5.11 -32.00 6.07
N ARG A 292 -6.23 -31.94 6.81
CA ARG A 292 -6.58 -32.97 7.81
C ARG A 292 -6.77 -34.34 7.16
N ARG A 293 -7.44 -34.42 6.00
CA ARG A 293 -7.60 -35.69 5.26
C ARG A 293 -6.27 -36.22 4.75
N ALA A 294 -5.40 -35.36 4.24
CA ALA A 294 -4.06 -35.74 3.78
C ALA A 294 -3.19 -36.25 4.94
N ASN A 295 -3.20 -35.56 6.09
CA ASN A 295 -2.45 -35.98 7.27
C ASN A 295 -3.02 -37.26 7.91
N ALA A 296 -4.35 -37.42 7.94
CA ALA A 296 -5.00 -38.65 8.39
C ALA A 296 -4.68 -39.84 7.47
N ALA A 297 -4.64 -39.62 6.16
CA ALA A 297 -4.22 -40.64 5.19
C ALA A 297 -2.74 -41.02 5.35
N ALA A 298 -1.87 -40.06 5.65
CA ALA A 298 -0.45 -40.31 5.89
C ALA A 298 -0.19 -41.09 7.19
N THR A 299 -1.00 -40.88 8.23
CA THR A 299 -0.89 -41.62 9.51
C THR A 299 -1.50 -43.03 9.44
N ALA A 300 -2.43 -43.27 8.52
CA ALA A 300 -3.02 -44.59 8.28
C ALA A 300 -2.15 -45.54 7.45
N HIS A 301 -1.02 -45.08 6.90
CA HIS A 301 -0.18 -45.86 6.00
C HIS A 301 1.23 -46.17 6.52
N THR A 302 1.48 -46.03 7.82
CA THR A 302 2.69 -46.53 8.46
C THR A 302 2.55 -48.05 8.66
N PRO A 303 3.22 -48.90 7.86
CA PRO A 303 3.17 -50.35 8.07
C PRO A 303 3.96 -50.67 9.34
N ARG A 304 3.40 -51.54 10.19
CA ARG A 304 4.11 -52.14 11.33
C ARG A 304 5.15 -53.15 10.87
#